data_AF-A0AAV2BWA7-F1
#
_entry.id   AF-A0AAV2BWA7-F1
#
_cell.length_a   1.000
_cell.length_b   1.000
_cell.length_c   1.000
_cell.angle_alpha   90.00
_cell.angle_beta   90.00
_cell.angle_gamma   90.00
#
_symmetry.space_group_name_H-M   'P 1'
#
loop_
_entity.id
_entity.type
_entity.pdbx_description
1 polymer ?
#
loop_
_entity_poly.entity_id
_entity_poly.type
_entity_poly.pdbx_seq_one_letter_code
_entity_poly.pdbx_strand_id
1 'polypeptide(L)'
;MSVQEDGVLPLVLEDLTESLKQKARVELGETEEAVRNGLKELKALIKEKQVPICTDDDFLIMFLRSKKFNVKKGFEQLKNYSYQRHILMNYYGFIFTDKVMPALHHNICGILPKRDQEGRAIIYFLPTSVTGKVSKH
;
A
#
# COMPACT_ATOMS: atom_id res chain seq x y z
N MET A 1 10.12 11.73 -24.87
CA MET A 1 9.17 12.87 -24.83
C MET A 1 9.29 13.52 -23.47
N SER A 2 9.78 14.76 -23.46
CA SER A 2 10.01 15.59 -22.28
C SER A 2 8.69 15.97 -21.63
N VAL A 3 8.46 15.52 -20.39
CA VAL A 3 7.33 15.98 -19.58
C VAL A 3 7.83 17.08 -18.66
N GLN A 4 7.40 18.30 -18.90
CA GLN A 4 7.39 19.36 -17.91
C GLN A 4 6.01 20.03 -17.97
N GLU A 5 5.53 20.55 -16.82
CA GLU A 5 4.17 21.07 -16.50
C GLU A 5 3.29 20.01 -15.81
N ASP A 6 3.30 19.82 -14.48
CA ASP A 6 2.89 20.78 -13.42
C ASP A 6 3.63 20.57 -12.08
N GLY A 7 4.77 19.86 -12.06
CA GLY A 7 5.43 19.48 -10.79
C GLY A 7 4.67 18.38 -10.01
N VAL A 8 3.68 17.75 -10.65
CA VAL A 8 2.84 16.71 -10.05
C VAL A 8 3.00 15.38 -10.80
N LEU A 9 3.29 14.30 -10.07
CA LEU A 9 3.56 12.96 -10.63
C LEU A 9 2.27 12.20 -10.99
N PRO A 10 2.27 11.32 -12.02
CA PRO A 10 1.13 10.44 -12.29
C PRO A 10 0.94 9.40 -11.17
N LEU A 11 -0.29 8.87 -11.04
CA LEU A 11 -0.62 7.84 -10.06
C LEU A 11 0.21 6.57 -10.26
N VAL A 12 0.26 6.09 -11.50
CA VAL A 12 1.08 4.94 -11.90
C VAL A 12 2.45 5.47 -12.34
N LEU A 13 3.48 5.00 -11.65
CA LEU A 13 4.87 5.29 -11.95
C LEU A 13 5.53 3.96 -12.32
N GLU A 14 6.18 3.90 -13.48
CA GLU A 14 7.01 2.74 -13.85
C GLU A 14 8.24 2.65 -12.94
N ASP A 15 8.84 3.80 -12.64
CA ASP A 15 10.00 3.93 -11.76
C ASP A 15 9.92 5.15 -10.85
N LEU A 16 10.62 5.09 -9.72
CA LEU A 16 10.80 6.24 -8.84
C LEU A 16 11.69 7.30 -9.49
N THR A 17 11.32 8.56 -9.35
CA THR A 17 12.20 9.68 -9.69
C THR A 17 13.42 9.70 -8.77
N GLU A 18 14.53 10.26 -9.24
CA GLU A 18 15.75 10.41 -8.43
C GLU A 18 15.50 11.21 -7.14
N SER A 19 14.60 12.19 -7.17
CA SER A 19 14.20 12.94 -5.98
C SER A 19 13.49 12.05 -4.95
N LEU A 20 12.63 11.13 -5.37
CA LEU A 20 11.95 10.20 -4.47
C LEU A 20 12.91 9.12 -3.94
N LYS A 21 13.85 8.64 -4.76
CA LYS A 21 14.92 7.74 -4.30
C LYS A 21 15.79 8.41 -3.24
N GLN A 22 16.18 9.66 -3.47
CA GLN A 22 16.95 10.44 -2.49
C GLN A 22 16.15 10.69 -1.21
N LYS A 23 14.86 11.02 -1.32
CA LYS A 23 13.96 11.16 -0.15
C LYS A 23 13.91 9.86 0.66
N ALA A 24 13.72 8.71 0.01
CA ALA A 24 13.72 7.40 0.67
C ALA A 24 15.06 7.08 1.35
N ARG A 25 16.18 7.39 0.70
CA ARG A 25 17.53 7.24 1.29
C ARG A 25 17.68 8.07 2.58
N VAL A 26 17.27 9.34 2.56
CA VAL A 26 17.43 10.26 3.70
C VAL A 26 16.44 9.95 4.83
N GLU A 27 15.17 9.72 4.51
CA GLU A 27 14.12 9.61 5.52
C GLU A 27 13.98 8.19 6.12
N LEU A 28 14.26 7.18 5.31
CA LEU A 28 14.08 5.76 5.65
C LEU A 28 15.40 5.02 5.85
N GLY A 29 16.53 5.59 5.44
CA GLY A 29 17.81 4.88 5.38
C GLY A 29 17.85 3.86 4.24
N GLU A 30 17.05 4.05 3.18
CA GLU A 30 16.98 3.09 2.07
C GLU A 30 18.26 3.12 1.23
N THR A 31 19.10 2.10 1.41
CA THR A 31 20.27 1.82 0.60
C THR A 31 20.16 0.41 0.01
N GLU A 32 20.91 0.11 -1.04
CA GLU A 32 20.91 -1.25 -1.61
C GLU A 32 21.29 -2.31 -0.57
N GLU A 33 22.22 -1.99 0.33
CA GLU A 33 22.60 -2.88 1.42
C GLU A 33 21.46 -3.08 2.42
N ALA A 34 20.78 -2.00 2.83
CA ALA A 34 19.63 -2.08 3.73
C ALA A 34 18.50 -2.91 3.11
N VAL A 35 18.26 -2.77 1.80
CA VAL A 35 17.28 -3.57 1.06
C VAL A 35 17.68 -5.05 1.03
N ARG A 36 18.91 -5.37 0.59
CA ARG A 36 19.38 -6.77 0.53
C ARG A 36 19.36 -7.45 1.90
N ASN A 37 19.90 -6.79 2.92
CA ASN A 37 19.98 -7.35 4.27
C ASN A 37 18.60 -7.45 4.91
N GLY A 38 17.78 -6.40 4.78
CA GLY A 38 16.43 -6.36 5.34
C GLY A 38 15.51 -7.42 4.75
N LEU A 39 15.54 -7.63 3.43
CA LEU A 39 14.76 -8.68 2.77
C LEU A 39 15.22 -10.07 3.18
N LYS A 40 16.54 -10.31 3.23
CA LYS A 40 17.10 -11.59 3.67
C LYS A 40 16.67 -11.93 5.09
N GLU A 41 16.81 -10.99 6.02
CA GLU A 41 16.46 -11.19 7.43
C GLU A 41 14.94 -11.35 7.61
N LEU A 42 14.13 -10.52 6.95
CA LEU A 42 12.67 -10.60 7.03
C LEU A 42 12.15 -11.95 6.50
N LYS A 43 12.68 -12.44 5.38
CA LYS A 43 12.35 -13.78 4.84
C LYS A 43 12.76 -14.90 5.78
N ALA A 44 13.91 -14.78 6.45
CA ALA A 44 14.34 -15.75 7.45
C ALA A 44 13.37 -15.80 8.64
N LEU A 45 12.93 -14.65 9.16
CA LEU A 45 11.94 -14.57 10.25
C LEU A 45 10.58 -15.15 9.84
N ILE A 46 10.10 -14.86 8.62
CA ILE A 46 8.86 -15.45 8.08
C ILE A 46 8.95 -16.97 8.07
N LYS A 47 10.08 -17.53 7.58
CA LYS A 47 10.32 -18.97 7.55
C LYS A 47 10.41 -19.58 8.95
N GLU A 48 11.17 -18.96 9.84
CA GLU A 48 11.37 -19.43 11.22
C GLU A 48 10.04 -19.48 12.00
N LYS A 49 9.23 -18.42 11.88
CA LYS A 49 7.95 -18.30 12.57
C LYS A 49 6.78 -18.89 11.80
N GLN A 50 7.02 -19.44 10.61
CA GLN A 50 6.02 -20.07 9.74
C GLN A 50 4.80 -19.16 9.49
N VAL A 51 5.04 -17.87 9.23
CA VAL A 51 3.97 -16.89 8.96
C VAL A 51 3.39 -17.14 7.57
N PRO A 52 2.07 -17.40 7.42
CA PRO A 52 1.45 -17.68 6.13
C PRO A 52 1.27 -16.38 5.34
N ILE A 53 2.24 -16.04 4.49
CA ILE A 53 2.23 -14.83 3.67
C ILE A 53 3.13 -15.01 2.44
N CYS A 54 2.90 -14.24 1.37
CA CYS A 54 3.82 -14.20 0.23
C CYS A 54 5.15 -13.54 0.61
N THR A 55 6.21 -13.93 -0.10
CA THR A 55 7.58 -13.49 0.16
C THR A 55 8.20 -12.76 -1.04
N ASP A 56 7.36 -12.19 -1.90
CA ASP A 56 7.79 -11.36 -3.03
C ASP A 56 8.48 -10.09 -2.52
N ASP A 57 9.60 -9.72 -3.14
CA ASP A 57 10.44 -8.61 -2.65
C ASP A 57 9.69 -7.28 -2.66
N ASP A 58 8.95 -6.99 -3.73
CA ASP A 58 8.15 -5.77 -3.86
C ASP A 58 7.09 -5.64 -2.76
N PHE A 59 6.51 -6.78 -2.33
CA PHE A 59 5.54 -6.80 -1.24
C PHE A 59 6.24 -6.60 0.11
N LEU A 60 7.32 -7.34 0.37
CA LEU A 60 8.04 -7.29 1.65
C LEU A 60 8.71 -5.92 1.89
N ILE A 61 9.20 -5.28 0.82
CA ILE A 61 9.85 -3.96 0.93
C ILE A 61 8.89 -2.89 1.47
N MET A 62 7.57 -3.04 1.24
CA MET A 62 6.56 -2.13 1.78
C MET A 62 6.60 -2.07 3.32
N PHE A 63 6.79 -3.23 3.97
CA PHE A 63 6.87 -3.33 5.43
C PHE A 63 8.20 -2.81 5.97
N LEU A 64 9.30 -3.04 5.24
CA LEU A 64 10.60 -2.49 5.59
C LEU A 64 10.59 -0.96 5.51
N ARG A 65 10.08 -0.39 4.40
CA ARG A 65 9.95 1.05 4.21
C ARG A 65 9.09 1.70 5.29
N SER A 66 7.94 1.10 5.62
CA SER A 66 7.04 1.65 6.66
C SER A 66 7.68 1.75 8.05
N LYS A 67 8.74 0.96 8.30
CA LYS A 67 9.49 0.92 9.56
C LYS A 67 10.94 1.38 9.42
N LYS A 68 11.28 2.13 8.37
CA LYS A 68 12.63 2.67 8.14
C LYS A 68 13.71 1.58 8.24
N PHE A 69 13.46 0.45 7.57
CA PHE A 69 14.33 -0.73 7.56
C PHE A 69 14.61 -1.37 8.93
N ASN A 70 13.79 -1.07 9.96
CA ASN A 70 13.81 -1.85 11.20
C ASN A 70 13.10 -3.20 10.99
N VAL A 71 13.88 -4.25 10.70
CA VAL A 71 13.37 -5.58 10.33
C VAL A 71 12.43 -6.16 11.39
N LYS A 72 12.78 -6.06 12.67
CA LYS A 72 11.94 -6.58 13.77
C LYS A 72 10.56 -5.91 13.81
N LYS A 73 10.51 -4.58 13.70
CA LYS A 73 9.23 -3.84 13.65
C LYS A 73 8.46 -4.14 12.36
N GLY A 74 9.16 -4.31 11.23
CA GLY A 74 8.56 -4.69 9.95
C GLY A 74 7.91 -6.07 10.02
N PHE A 75 8.61 -7.04 10.61
CA PHE A 75 8.11 -8.39 10.84
C PHE A 75 6.85 -8.42 11.72
N GLU A 76 6.83 -7.67 12.83
CA GLU A 76 5.63 -7.59 13.68
C GLU A 76 4.43 -7.00 12.93
N GLN A 77 4.64 -5.98 12.09
CA GLN A 77 3.58 -5.45 11.24
C GLN A 77 3.09 -6.46 10.20
N LEU A 78 4.01 -7.19 9.56
CA LEU A 78 3.69 -8.21 8.57
C LEU A 78 2.88 -9.37 9.18
N LYS A 79 3.27 -9.83 10.37
CA LYS A 79 2.57 -10.87 11.12
C LYS A 79 1.13 -10.44 11.44
N ASN A 80 0.95 -9.21 11.92
CA ASN A 80 -0.37 -8.65 12.18
C ASN A 80 -1.20 -8.54 10.89
N TYR A 81 -0.59 -8.11 9.78
CA TYR A 81 -1.26 -8.06 8.48
C TYR A 81 -1.74 -9.45 8.02
N SER A 82 -0.86 -10.47 8.09
CA SER A 82 -1.19 -11.86 7.73
C SER A 82 -2.36 -12.37 8.57
N TYR A 83 -2.32 -12.17 9.89
CA TYR A 83 -3.41 -12.56 10.80
C TYR A 83 -4.74 -11.87 10.46
N GLN A 84 -4.73 -10.55 10.30
CA GLN A 84 -5.94 -9.80 9.97
C GLN A 84 -6.51 -10.20 8.62
N ARG A 85 -5.65 -10.44 7.62
CA ARG A 85 -6.08 -10.89 6.30
C ARG A 85 -6.73 -12.27 6.37
N HIS A 86 -6.17 -13.19 7.15
CA HIS A 86 -6.78 -14.50 7.38
C HIS A 86 -8.15 -14.40 8.07
N ILE A 87 -8.27 -13.56 9.12
CA ILE A 87 -9.55 -13.27 9.77
C ILE A 87 -10.56 -12.74 8.75
N LEU A 88 -10.23 -11.65 8.05
CA LEU A 88 -11.16 -11.01 7.12
C LEU A 88 -11.59 -11.95 6.00
N MET A 89 -10.68 -12.79 5.49
CA MET A 89 -11.01 -13.81 4.50
C MET A 89 -11.94 -14.88 5.07
N ASN A 90 -11.80 -15.27 6.33
CA ASN A 90 -12.71 -16.22 6.96
C ASN A 90 -14.10 -15.63 7.20
N TYR A 91 -14.21 -14.35 7.56
CA TYR A 91 -15.49 -13.68 7.83
C TYR A 91 -16.23 -13.25 6.56
N TYR A 92 -15.52 -12.68 5.59
CA TYR A 92 -16.11 -12.04 4.41
C TYR A 92 -15.88 -12.80 3.11
N GLY A 93 -15.08 -13.87 3.14
CA GLY A 93 -14.63 -14.58 1.94
C GLY A 93 -13.69 -13.73 1.10
N PHE A 94 -13.54 -14.14 -0.16
CA PHE A 94 -12.81 -13.32 -1.14
C PHE A 94 -13.63 -12.08 -1.50
N ILE A 95 -12.98 -10.92 -1.41
CA ILE A 95 -13.52 -9.67 -1.93
C ILE A 95 -13.26 -9.66 -3.43
N PHE A 96 -14.31 -9.86 -4.20
CA PHE A 96 -14.26 -9.78 -5.66
C PHE A 96 -14.50 -8.34 -6.11
N THR A 97 -13.91 -7.99 -7.25
CA THR A 97 -13.96 -6.62 -7.80
C THR A 97 -15.40 -6.20 -8.06
N ASP A 98 -16.25 -7.08 -8.58
CA ASP A 98 -17.68 -6.85 -8.80
C ASP A 98 -18.45 -6.36 -7.56
N LYS A 99 -18.05 -6.77 -6.34
CA LYS A 99 -18.67 -6.31 -5.09
C LYS A 99 -18.19 -4.93 -4.64
N VAL A 100 -17.01 -4.50 -5.09
CA VAL A 100 -16.40 -3.21 -4.69
C VAL A 100 -16.65 -2.14 -5.74
N MET A 101 -16.73 -2.52 -7.01
CA MET A 101 -16.91 -1.61 -8.15
C MET A 101 -18.15 -0.72 -8.01
N PRO A 102 -19.32 -1.18 -7.53
CA PRO A 102 -20.47 -0.30 -7.29
C PRO A 102 -20.12 0.86 -6.34
N ALA A 103 -19.41 0.62 -5.24
CA ALA A 103 -19.03 1.69 -4.32
C ALA A 103 -18.06 2.71 -4.98
N LEU A 104 -17.16 2.24 -5.84
CA LEU A 104 -16.26 3.10 -6.62
C LEU A 104 -17.02 3.89 -7.70
N HIS A 105 -17.96 3.27 -8.42
CA HIS A 105 -18.76 3.90 -9.47
C HIS A 105 -19.72 4.97 -8.94
N HIS A 106 -20.20 4.83 -7.70
CA HIS A 106 -21.03 5.84 -7.05
C HIS A 106 -20.22 7.02 -6.46
N ASN A 107 -18.93 7.14 -6.79
CA ASN A 107 -18.01 8.18 -6.27
C ASN A 107 -17.92 8.25 -4.74
N ILE A 108 -18.28 7.18 -4.03
CA ILE A 108 -18.19 7.13 -2.57
C ILE A 108 -16.71 7.20 -2.13
N CYS A 109 -15.83 6.58 -2.93
CA CYS A 109 -14.38 6.61 -2.76
C CYS A 109 -13.71 6.63 -4.13
N GLY A 110 -12.62 7.38 -4.28
CA GLY A 110 -11.82 7.42 -5.50
C GLY A 110 -10.36 7.77 -5.26
N ILE A 111 -9.53 7.55 -6.27
CA ILE A 111 -8.09 7.89 -6.27
C ILE A 111 -7.84 8.88 -7.40
N LEU A 112 -7.17 10.01 -7.11
CA LEU A 112 -6.84 10.98 -8.15
C LEU A 112 -5.77 10.43 -9.12
N PRO A 113 -5.85 10.79 -10.41
CA PRO A 113 -4.92 10.30 -11.44
C PRO A 113 -3.51 10.90 -11.29
N LYS A 114 -3.37 11.98 -10.53
CA LYS A 114 -2.12 12.63 -10.18
C LYS A 114 -1.90 12.50 -8.67
N ARG A 115 -0.63 12.35 -8.28
CA ARG A 115 -0.15 12.39 -6.89
C ARG A 115 -0.18 13.83 -6.37
N ASP A 116 0.19 14.06 -5.13
CA ASP A 116 0.48 15.42 -4.66
C ASP A 116 1.95 15.80 -4.89
N GLN A 117 2.32 17.01 -4.47
CA GLN A 117 3.67 17.56 -4.52
C GLN A 117 4.73 16.77 -3.73
N GLU A 118 4.32 15.88 -2.82
CA GLU A 118 5.22 14.99 -2.08
C GLU A 118 5.27 13.58 -2.67
N GLY A 119 4.55 13.33 -3.77
CA GLY A 119 4.46 12.03 -4.42
C GLY A 119 3.46 11.07 -3.77
N ARG A 120 2.55 11.55 -2.91
CA ARG A 120 1.51 10.70 -2.28
C ARG A 120 0.32 10.50 -3.21
N ALA A 121 -0.24 9.29 -3.21
CA ALA A 121 -1.54 9.05 -3.85
C ALA A 121 -2.64 9.75 -3.04
N ILE A 122 -3.55 10.44 -3.72
CA ILE A 122 -4.65 11.16 -3.08
C ILE A 122 -5.91 10.30 -3.17
N ILE A 123 -6.37 9.81 -2.03
CA ILE A 123 -7.63 9.07 -1.89
C ILE A 123 -8.66 10.04 -1.31
N TYR A 124 -9.84 10.13 -1.93
CA TYR A 124 -10.95 10.95 -1.44
C TYR A 124 -12.16 10.07 -1.15
N PHE A 125 -12.96 10.49 -0.17
CA PHE A 125 -14.25 9.91 0.15
C PHE A 125 -15.30 11.00 0.03
N LEU A 126 -16.34 10.76 -0.78
CA LEU A 126 -17.50 11.64 -0.83
C LEU A 126 -18.60 10.94 -0.02
N PRO A 127 -18.87 11.38 1.22
CA PRO A 127 -20.03 10.89 1.94
C PRO A 127 -21.28 11.42 1.21
N THR A 128 -21.80 10.66 0.25
CA THR A 128 -23.14 10.93 -0.28
C THR A 128 -24.10 10.85 0.90
N SER A 129 -24.89 11.90 1.12
CA SER A 129 -26.08 11.83 1.96
C SER A 129 -26.98 10.76 1.36
N VAL A 130 -26.97 9.56 1.95
CA VAL A 130 -27.93 8.52 1.62
C VAL A 130 -29.29 9.05 2.08
N THR A 131 -30.00 9.77 1.21
CA THR A 131 -31.44 9.98 1.38
C THR A 131 -32.09 8.63 1.17
N GLY A 132 -32.17 7.85 2.25
CA GLY A 132 -32.92 6.60 2.25
C GLY A 132 -34.35 6.91 1.84
N LYS A 133 -34.72 6.58 0.60
CA LYS A 133 -36.13 6.43 0.25
C LYS A 133 -36.61 5.20 0.99
N VAL A 134 -37.13 5.41 2.19
CA VAL A 134 -37.95 4.42 2.89
C VAL A 134 -39.18 4.21 2.01
N SER A 135 -39.17 3.14 1.22
CA SER A 135 -40.38 2.67 0.55
C SER A 135 -41.32 2.20 1.66
N LYS A 136 -42.35 3.01 1.94
CA LYS A 136 -43.48 2.57 2.75
C LYS A 136 -44.29 1.59 1.89
N HIS A 137 -44.34 0.34 2.31
CA HIS A 137 -45.42 -0.59 1.98
C HIS A 137 -46.14 -0.91 3.28
#